data_AF-A0A8D8BAJ7-F1
#
_entry.id   AF-A0A8D8BAJ7-F1
#
_cell.length_a   1.000
_cell.length_b   1.000
_cell.length_c   1.000
_cell.angle_alpha   90.00
_cell.angle_beta   90.00
_cell.angle_gamma   90.00
#
_symmetry.space_group_name_H-M   'P 1'
#
loop_
_entity.id
_entity.type
_entity.pdbx_description
1 polymer ?
#
loop_
_entity_poly.entity_id
_entity_poly.type
_entity_poly.pdbx_seq_one_letter_code
_entity_poly.pdbx_strand_id
1 'polypeptide(L)'
;MSAPVAAAAPPAEPESESDVRKDHINKIVLSDEVQRAIEQVLQSSDPLDHPDFDPTDYVNQLFPNEQSLSNIDDVITKMEVDIGLIDDNIRSVVRGQVNTGENGRIALREAQQSITQLFGLITDIKSRAEQTEDMVKEITRDIKQLDSAKNNLTYAITTLNHLHMLVGGVENLKRLAERRQYGEVLNPLQAIIEVNQHFQQYSEIPQIQTLSSQVQQIQTELATQITEDFRHFFAPSAGGGQGRMTITQLKDACQVVSVLDKPVKRNILKWYINLQLQEYIQLFHENQDIAWLDKIDKRYAWVKRHLLDFEEKYGTIFPQDWEISERITVQFCAITREELTKIMARRRTEMDVKLLLFAIQKTANFEQLLDKRFQGSTLTEMKASAGGGEGPDDQKQPTFIDLIGQCFKAYLDIYTDSIDRSLAELIGQFVQQTPQQLLPKDGASVFPNCAELFVFY
;
A
#
# COMPACT_ATOMS: atom_id res chain seq x y z
N MET A 1 48.13 30.27 -50.62
CA MET A 1 48.17 31.38 -49.66
C MET A 1 49.42 31.25 -48.84
N SER A 2 50.08 32.38 -48.64
CA SER A 2 51.47 32.61 -48.28
C SER A 2 52.00 31.91 -47.03
N ALA A 3 53.27 31.49 -47.09
CA ALA A 3 54.20 31.42 -45.95
C ALA A 3 54.53 32.86 -45.46
N PRO A 4 55.22 33.11 -44.32
CA PRO A 4 56.64 32.74 -44.13
C PRO A 4 56.95 32.10 -42.75
N VAL A 5 57.89 31.16 -42.59
CA VAL A 5 59.38 31.24 -42.65
C VAL A 5 60.02 31.79 -41.36
N ALA A 6 60.82 30.95 -40.71
CA ALA A 6 62.15 31.27 -40.15
C ALA A 6 62.89 29.93 -39.96
N ALA A 7 63.71 29.47 -40.92
CA ALA A 7 65.05 29.93 -41.29
C ALA A 7 66.14 29.43 -40.33
N ALA A 8 66.95 28.53 -40.88
CA ALA A 8 68.12 27.89 -40.30
C ALA A 8 69.33 28.83 -40.21
N ALA A 9 70.32 28.47 -39.38
CA ALA A 9 71.71 28.84 -39.58
C ALA A 9 72.62 27.69 -39.10
N PRO A 10 73.60 27.25 -39.93
CA PRO A 10 74.57 26.19 -39.60
C PRO A 10 75.96 26.82 -39.32
N PRO A 11 77.11 26.12 -39.45
CA PRO A 11 78.12 25.97 -38.41
C PRO A 11 79.39 26.83 -38.64
N ALA A 12 80.27 26.92 -37.65
CA ALA A 12 81.64 27.42 -37.83
C ALA A 12 82.62 26.79 -36.83
N GLU A 13 83.61 26.05 -37.34
CA GLU A 13 84.96 25.96 -36.77
C GLU A 13 85.85 27.02 -37.48
N PRO A 14 87.16 27.12 -37.22
CA PRO A 14 87.88 27.46 -35.99
C PRO A 14 88.77 28.71 -36.21
N GLU A 15 89.31 29.38 -35.18
CA GLU A 15 90.60 30.10 -35.27
C GLU A 15 91.07 30.67 -33.91
N SER A 16 92.35 30.99 -33.90
CA SER A 16 93.38 31.04 -32.86
C SER A 16 93.46 32.29 -31.95
N GLU A 17 94.14 32.07 -30.82
CA GLU A 17 95.03 32.99 -30.08
C GLU A 17 94.47 34.30 -29.45
N SER A 18 94.55 34.41 -28.12
CA SER A 18 95.61 35.20 -27.47
C SER A 18 95.48 35.20 -25.94
N ASP A 19 96.65 35.04 -25.33
CA ASP A 19 96.96 35.04 -23.91
C ASP A 19 96.75 36.44 -23.29
N VAL A 20 95.87 36.57 -22.30
CA VAL A 20 95.93 37.67 -21.32
C VAL A 20 95.53 37.12 -19.95
N ARG A 21 96.52 36.73 -19.15
CA ARG A 21 96.38 36.53 -17.70
C ARG A 21 95.91 37.84 -17.05
N LYS A 22 94.74 37.81 -16.40
CA LYS A 22 94.35 38.78 -15.38
C LYS A 22 93.85 38.01 -14.16
N ASP A 23 94.66 38.00 -13.10
CA ASP A 23 94.25 37.56 -11.77
C ASP A 23 93.11 38.47 -11.29
N HIS A 24 91.91 37.93 -11.20
CA HIS A 24 90.77 38.55 -10.54
C HIS A 24 90.24 37.56 -9.51
N ILE A 25 90.49 37.85 -8.22
CA ILE A 25 89.79 37.23 -7.10
C ILE A 25 88.30 37.57 -7.29
N ASN A 26 87.48 36.55 -7.59
CA ASN A 26 86.05 36.72 -7.82
C ASN A 26 85.36 37.19 -6.53
N LYS A 27 84.79 38.40 -6.54
CA LYS A 27 83.91 38.90 -5.48
C LYS A 27 82.56 38.18 -5.62
N ILE A 28 82.28 37.23 -4.72
CA ILE A 28 80.99 36.51 -4.69
C ILE A 28 79.92 37.50 -4.21
N VAL A 29 78.90 37.76 -5.02
CA VAL A 29 77.74 38.58 -4.64
C VAL A 29 76.55 37.65 -4.41
N LEU A 30 76.18 37.47 -3.14
CA LEU A 30 75.00 36.69 -2.73
C LEU A 30 73.75 37.59 -2.82
N SER A 31 72.57 37.02 -3.10
CA SER A 31 71.33 37.81 -3.12
C SER A 31 70.86 38.13 -1.70
N ASP A 32 70.16 39.26 -1.52
CA ASP A 32 69.68 39.72 -0.20
C ASP A 32 68.81 38.68 0.54
N GLU A 33 68.14 37.80 -0.20
CA GLU A 33 67.29 36.74 0.36
C GLU A 33 68.12 35.57 0.91
N VAL A 34 69.20 35.21 0.20
CA VAL A 34 70.16 34.19 0.63
C VAL A 34 70.98 34.71 1.81
N GLN A 35 71.39 35.98 1.78
CA GLN A 35 72.13 36.63 2.87
C GLN A 35 71.31 36.61 4.18
N ARG A 36 70.02 36.98 4.10
CA ARG A 36 69.11 36.93 5.26
C ARG A 36 68.90 35.53 5.80
N ALA A 37 68.75 34.53 4.93
CA ALA A 37 68.60 33.14 5.35
C ALA A 37 69.86 32.62 6.04
N ILE A 38 71.05 33.02 5.54
CA ILE A 38 72.35 32.68 6.14
C ILE A 38 72.47 33.33 7.53
N GLU A 39 72.19 34.63 7.68
CA GLU A 39 72.23 35.34 8.96
C GLU A 39 71.26 34.77 10.01
N GLN A 40 70.12 34.22 9.56
CA GLN A 40 69.13 33.61 10.46
C GLN A 40 69.55 32.24 10.99
N VAL A 41 70.32 31.48 10.20
CA VAL A 41 70.75 30.11 10.50
C VAL A 41 72.14 30.07 11.15
N LEU A 42 73.03 30.98 10.76
CA LEU A 42 74.39 31.14 11.26
C LEU A 42 74.48 32.45 12.06
N GLN A 43 74.17 32.37 13.35
CA GLN A 43 74.45 33.47 14.30
C GLN A 43 75.94 33.45 14.68
N SER A 44 76.81 33.73 13.71
CA SER A 44 78.24 33.87 13.94
C SER A 44 78.55 35.25 14.54
N SER A 45 79.35 35.29 15.60
CA SER A 45 79.90 36.52 16.19
C SER A 45 81.34 36.79 15.75
N ASP A 46 81.84 36.02 14.78
CA ASP A 46 83.21 36.13 14.28
C ASP A 46 83.33 37.33 13.32
N PRO A 47 84.25 38.29 13.58
CA PRO A 47 84.52 39.40 12.67
C PRO A 47 84.85 38.97 11.23
N LEU A 48 85.42 37.78 11.04
CA LEU A 48 85.79 37.23 9.74
C LEU A 48 84.59 36.87 8.84
N ASP A 49 83.41 36.67 9.43
CA ASP A 49 82.19 36.28 8.72
C ASP A 49 81.36 37.49 8.25
N HIS A 50 81.77 38.72 8.61
CA HIS A 50 81.03 39.93 8.25
C HIS A 50 81.27 40.31 6.78
N PRO A 51 80.23 40.67 6.00
CA PRO A 51 80.36 40.98 4.58
C PRO A 51 81.26 42.19 4.27
N ASP A 52 81.43 43.10 5.24
CA ASP A 52 82.29 44.29 5.16
C ASP A 52 83.66 44.10 5.84
N PHE A 53 84.15 42.87 5.98
CA PHE A 53 85.44 42.59 6.62
C PHE A 53 86.60 43.36 5.95
N ASP A 54 87.28 44.23 6.72
CA ASP A 54 88.52 44.89 6.29
C ASP A 54 89.72 44.17 6.93
N PRO A 55 90.54 43.48 6.12
CA PRO A 55 91.75 42.80 6.60
C PRO A 55 92.73 43.74 7.32
N THR A 56 92.78 45.00 6.90
CA THR A 56 93.73 45.98 7.42
C THR A 56 93.37 46.38 8.85
N ASP A 57 92.09 46.67 9.08
CA ASP A 57 91.57 47.01 10.41
C ASP A 57 91.66 45.83 11.37
N TYR A 58 91.39 44.61 10.89
CA TYR A 58 91.49 43.40 11.69
C TYR A 58 92.94 43.11 12.12
N VAL A 59 93.90 43.23 11.21
CA VAL A 59 95.33 43.10 11.52
C VAL A 59 95.79 44.18 12.49
N ASN A 60 95.32 45.42 12.32
CA ASN A 60 95.62 46.52 13.25
C ASN A 60 94.99 46.33 14.64
N GLN A 61 93.86 45.63 14.74
CA GLN A 61 93.27 45.23 16.03
C GLN A 61 94.06 44.10 16.72
N LEU A 62 94.58 43.15 15.94
CA LEU A 62 95.42 42.06 16.43
C LEU A 62 96.80 42.54 16.90
N PHE A 63 97.37 43.56 16.22
CA PHE A 63 98.67 44.14 16.53
C PHE A 63 98.63 45.68 16.66
N PRO A 64 98.08 46.24 17.76
CA PRO A 64 97.88 47.68 17.89
C PRO A 64 99.15 48.52 18.10
N ASN A 65 100.24 47.90 18.55
CA ASN A 65 101.52 48.56 18.82
C ASN A 65 102.71 47.63 18.55
N GLU A 66 103.92 48.20 18.41
CA GLU A 66 105.14 47.46 18.06
C GLU A 66 105.54 46.37 19.07
N GLN A 67 105.10 46.47 20.33
CA GLN A 67 105.34 45.43 21.33
C GLN A 67 104.47 44.19 21.10
N SER A 68 103.26 44.34 20.52
CA SER A 68 102.37 43.21 20.20
C SER A 68 102.92 42.29 19.10
N LEU A 69 103.86 42.77 18.29
CA LEU A 69 104.54 42.00 17.25
C LEU A 69 105.40 40.86 17.83
N SER A 70 105.70 40.85 19.14
CA SER A 70 106.40 39.73 19.77
C SER A 70 105.59 38.43 19.74
N ASN A 71 104.26 38.51 19.64
CA ASN A 71 103.35 37.37 19.67
C ASN A 71 102.87 36.96 18.27
N ILE A 72 103.53 37.46 17.23
CA ILE A 72 103.12 37.23 15.83
C ILE A 72 103.15 35.74 15.48
N ASP A 73 104.16 35.02 15.94
CA ASP A 73 104.31 33.59 15.68
C ASP A 73 103.19 32.77 16.34
N ASP A 74 102.72 33.17 17.54
CA ASP A 74 101.61 32.49 18.23
C ASP A 74 100.26 32.72 17.51
N VAL A 75 100.03 33.95 17.01
CA VAL A 75 98.82 34.29 16.25
C VAL A 75 98.84 33.59 14.88
N ILE A 76 99.99 33.55 14.20
CA ILE A 76 100.16 32.80 12.96
C ILE A 76 99.89 31.31 13.20
N THR A 77 100.48 30.72 14.25
CA THR A 77 100.28 29.30 14.58
C THR A 77 98.80 29.01 14.87
N LYS A 78 98.11 29.89 15.60
CA LYS A 78 96.68 29.76 15.86
C LYS A 78 95.86 29.85 14.58
N MET A 79 96.17 30.80 13.71
CA MET A 79 95.47 30.98 12.44
C MET A 79 95.72 29.81 11.47
N GLU A 80 96.93 29.24 11.47
CA GLU A 80 97.25 28.01 10.73
C GLU A 80 96.47 26.79 11.27
N VAL A 81 96.30 26.68 12.58
CA VAL A 81 95.47 25.64 13.22
C VAL A 81 93.99 25.83 12.85
N ASP A 82 93.48 27.06 12.92
CA ASP A 82 92.09 27.38 12.60
C ASP A 82 91.81 27.13 11.10
N ILE A 83 92.73 27.50 10.20
CA ILE A 83 92.67 27.15 8.77
C ILE A 83 92.63 25.63 8.58
N GLY A 84 93.51 24.88 9.27
CA GLY A 84 93.53 23.42 9.18
C GLY A 84 92.21 22.78 9.65
N LEU A 85 91.62 23.31 10.73
CA LEU A 85 90.35 22.84 11.27
C LEU A 85 89.17 23.14 10.33
N ILE A 86 89.15 24.34 9.73
CA ILE A 86 88.16 24.71 8.72
C ILE A 86 88.30 23.82 7.48
N ASP A 87 89.52 23.59 6.98
CA ASP A 87 89.77 22.71 5.84
C ASP A 87 89.30 21.27 6.10
N ASP A 88 89.53 20.73 7.30
CA ASP A 88 89.04 19.41 7.68
C ASP A 88 87.51 19.35 7.82
N ASN A 89 86.89 20.41 8.34
CA ASN A 89 85.44 20.53 8.38
C ASN A 89 84.83 20.64 6.97
N ILE A 90 85.39 21.48 6.10
CA ILE A 90 84.98 21.59 4.70
C ILE A 90 85.12 20.23 4.01
N ARG A 91 86.25 19.55 4.19
CA ARG A 91 86.50 18.21 3.63
C ARG A 91 85.47 17.19 4.12
N SER A 92 85.11 17.23 5.40
CA SER A 92 84.07 16.36 5.99
C SER A 92 82.70 16.64 5.39
N VAL A 93 82.28 17.90 5.32
CA VAL A 93 80.97 18.31 4.78
C VAL A 93 80.87 18.01 3.29
N VAL A 94 81.90 18.30 2.50
CA VAL A 94 81.93 18.00 1.06
C VAL A 94 81.85 16.49 0.82
N ARG A 95 82.59 15.67 1.59
CA ARG A 95 82.48 14.19 1.50
C ARG A 95 81.10 13.69 1.93
N GLY A 96 80.52 14.27 2.98
CA GLY A 96 79.16 13.96 3.44
C GLY A 96 78.10 14.30 2.39
N GLN A 97 78.19 15.47 1.76
CA GLN A 97 77.30 15.90 0.68
C GLN A 97 77.42 15.03 -0.57
N VAL A 98 78.63 14.64 -0.97
CA VAL A 98 78.85 13.74 -2.12
C VAL A 98 78.22 12.36 -1.85
N ASN A 99 78.43 11.80 -0.66
CA ASN A 99 77.84 10.51 -0.29
C ASN A 99 76.31 10.58 -0.16
N THR A 100 75.75 11.63 0.45
CA THR A 100 74.30 11.81 0.56
C THR A 100 73.65 12.07 -0.79
N GLY A 101 74.31 12.80 -1.69
CA GLY A 101 73.86 13.01 -3.06
C GLY A 101 73.82 11.71 -3.87
N GLU A 102 74.87 10.89 -3.79
CA GLU A 102 74.92 9.61 -4.49
C GLU A 102 73.91 8.60 -3.91
N ASN A 103 73.81 8.50 -2.58
CA ASN A 103 72.80 7.66 -1.93
C ASN A 103 71.37 8.11 -2.28
N GLY A 104 71.12 9.42 -2.37
CA GLY A 104 69.84 9.97 -2.81
C GLY A 104 69.51 9.60 -4.26
N ARG A 105 70.51 9.63 -5.16
CA ARG A 105 70.34 9.19 -6.56
C ARG A 105 70.07 7.69 -6.67
N ILE A 106 70.73 6.87 -5.85
CA ILE A 106 70.51 5.42 -5.81
C ILE A 106 69.08 5.12 -5.30
N ALA A 107 68.68 5.70 -4.18
CA ALA A 107 67.33 5.52 -3.62
C ALA A 107 66.23 5.99 -4.59
N LEU A 108 66.46 7.09 -5.31
CA LEU A 108 65.51 7.57 -6.33
C LEU A 108 65.40 6.60 -7.52
N ARG A 109 66.53 6.02 -7.96
CA ARG A 109 66.54 5.03 -9.04
C ARG A 109 65.83 3.74 -8.61
N GLU A 110 66.07 3.27 -7.39
CA GLU A 110 65.37 2.12 -6.82
C GLU A 110 63.87 2.38 -6.71
N ALA A 111 63.45 3.55 -6.22
CA ALA A 111 62.05 3.93 -6.16
C ALA A 111 61.41 3.98 -7.56
N GLN A 112 62.07 4.56 -8.56
CA GLN A 112 61.59 4.54 -9.95
C GLN A 112 61.44 3.11 -10.50
N GLN A 113 62.37 2.22 -10.17
CA GLN A 113 62.32 0.83 -10.59
C GLN A 113 61.16 0.09 -9.91
N SER A 114 60.96 0.27 -8.61
CA SER A 114 59.82 -0.30 -7.87
C SER A 114 58.49 0.23 -8.38
N ILE A 115 58.39 1.52 -8.70
CA ILE A 115 57.18 2.12 -9.30
C ILE A 115 56.90 1.49 -10.66
N THR A 116 57.93 1.29 -11.49
CA THR A 116 57.78 0.65 -12.81
C THR A 116 57.30 -0.79 -12.67
N GLN A 117 57.84 -1.55 -11.70
CA GLN A 117 57.39 -2.91 -11.38
C GLN A 117 55.94 -2.93 -10.87
N LEU A 118 55.56 -1.97 -10.03
CA LEU A 118 54.20 -1.83 -9.53
C LEU A 118 53.21 -1.57 -10.67
N PHE A 119 53.55 -0.69 -11.60
CA PHE A 119 52.72 -0.45 -12.80
C PHE A 119 52.58 -1.71 -13.65
N GLY A 120 53.65 -2.51 -13.79
CA GLY A 120 53.59 -3.82 -14.43
C GLY A 120 52.61 -4.75 -13.73
N LEU A 121 52.72 -4.89 -12.40
CA LEU A 121 51.83 -5.73 -11.59
C LEU A 121 50.37 -5.28 -11.66
N ILE A 122 50.10 -3.98 -11.60
CA ILE A 122 48.75 -3.42 -11.72
C ILE A 122 48.17 -3.73 -13.10
N THR A 123 48.98 -3.60 -14.15
CA THR A 123 48.55 -3.90 -15.53
C THR A 123 48.23 -5.38 -15.69
N ASP A 124 49.05 -6.27 -15.13
CA ASP A 124 48.80 -7.72 -15.12
C ASP A 124 47.54 -8.08 -14.33
N ILE A 125 47.34 -7.49 -13.15
CA ILE A 125 46.13 -7.70 -12.33
C ILE A 125 44.90 -7.23 -13.10
N LYS A 126 44.96 -6.07 -13.75
CA LYS A 126 43.86 -5.55 -14.57
C LYS A 126 43.53 -6.49 -15.73
N SER A 127 44.54 -6.95 -16.46
CA SER A 127 44.34 -7.90 -17.57
C SER A 127 43.74 -9.22 -17.09
N ARG A 128 44.22 -9.75 -15.95
CA ARG A 128 43.65 -10.95 -15.34
C ARG A 128 42.22 -10.75 -14.85
N ALA A 129 41.89 -9.58 -14.32
CA ALA A 129 40.54 -9.25 -13.89
C ALA A 129 39.58 -9.19 -15.09
N GLU A 130 39.98 -8.57 -16.20
CA GLU A 130 39.20 -8.54 -17.45
C GLU A 130 38.97 -9.95 -18.00
N GLN A 131 40.01 -10.79 -18.06
CA GLN A 131 39.87 -12.19 -18.47
C GLN A 131 38.93 -12.98 -17.55
N THR A 132 38.98 -12.72 -16.25
CA THR A 132 38.09 -13.37 -15.26
C THR A 132 36.65 -12.90 -15.44
N GLU A 133 36.43 -11.60 -15.69
CA GLU A 133 35.11 -11.04 -15.98
C GLU A 133 34.49 -11.67 -17.22
N ASP A 134 35.26 -11.80 -18.31
CA ASP A 134 34.80 -12.43 -19.55
C ASP A 134 34.45 -13.90 -19.35
N MET A 135 35.28 -14.64 -18.61
CA MET A 135 35.00 -16.05 -18.26
C MET A 135 33.72 -16.18 -17.41
N VAL A 136 33.51 -15.30 -16.43
CA VAL A 136 32.29 -15.29 -15.60
C VAL A 136 31.07 -14.90 -16.44
N LYS A 137 31.17 -13.94 -17.35
CA LYS A 137 30.10 -13.60 -18.30
C LYS A 137 29.73 -14.77 -19.19
N GLU A 138 30.71 -15.53 -19.66
CA GLU A 138 30.48 -16.72 -20.47
C GLU A 138 29.74 -17.81 -19.66
N ILE A 139 30.20 -18.10 -18.44
CA ILE A 139 29.54 -19.09 -17.56
C ILE A 139 28.11 -18.66 -17.20
N THR A 140 27.91 -17.38 -16.85
CA THR A 140 26.59 -16.87 -16.43
C THR A 140 25.59 -16.74 -17.58
N ARG A 141 26.06 -16.59 -18.84
CA ARG A 141 25.21 -16.64 -20.03
C ARG A 141 24.48 -17.98 -20.13
N ASP A 142 25.18 -19.08 -19.94
CA ASP A 142 24.62 -20.42 -20.07
C ASP A 142 23.66 -20.74 -18.91
N ILE A 143 23.92 -20.21 -17.71
CA ILE A 143 22.99 -20.27 -16.57
C ILE A 143 21.65 -19.59 -16.90
N LYS A 144 21.68 -18.41 -17.55
CA LYS A 144 20.46 -17.71 -17.95
C LYS A 144 19.67 -18.49 -19.00
N GLN A 145 20.34 -19.13 -19.95
CA GLN A 145 19.69 -20.00 -20.92
C GLN A 145 19.06 -21.22 -20.24
N LEU A 146 19.77 -21.84 -19.29
CA LEU A 146 19.27 -22.97 -18.52
C LEU A 146 18.06 -22.60 -17.66
N ASP A 147 18.06 -21.42 -17.03
CA ASP A 147 16.92 -20.92 -16.26
C ASP A 147 15.71 -20.63 -17.17
N SER A 148 15.96 -20.05 -18.35
CA SER A 148 14.92 -19.84 -19.37
C SER A 148 14.32 -21.17 -19.84
N ALA A 149 15.16 -22.18 -20.09
CA ALA A 149 14.73 -23.52 -20.47
C ALA A 149 13.94 -24.20 -19.34
N LYS A 150 14.40 -24.09 -18.10
CA LYS A 150 13.70 -24.61 -16.92
C LYS A 150 12.32 -23.96 -16.78
N ASN A 151 12.23 -22.62 -16.83
CA ASN A 151 10.97 -21.90 -16.74
C ASN A 151 10.01 -22.29 -17.87
N ASN A 152 10.49 -22.38 -19.10
CA ASN A 152 9.67 -22.82 -20.24
C ASN A 152 9.17 -24.26 -20.07
N LEU A 153 10.02 -25.17 -19.58
CA LEU A 153 9.64 -26.55 -19.28
C LEU A 153 8.61 -26.62 -18.15
N THR A 154 8.83 -25.90 -17.05
CA THR A 154 7.87 -25.83 -15.94
C THR A 154 6.53 -25.28 -16.43
N TYR A 155 6.54 -24.22 -17.22
CA TYR A 155 5.33 -23.63 -17.78
C TYR A 155 4.60 -24.60 -18.71
N ALA A 156 5.32 -25.29 -19.59
CA ALA A 156 4.75 -26.29 -20.50
C ALA A 156 4.15 -27.49 -19.74
N ILE A 157 4.84 -28.00 -18.71
CA ILE A 157 4.36 -29.10 -17.86
C ILE A 157 3.09 -28.68 -17.12
N THR A 158 3.08 -27.50 -16.48
CA THR A 158 1.91 -26.99 -15.77
C THR A 158 0.73 -26.79 -16.71
N THR A 159 0.96 -26.20 -17.89
CA THR A 159 -0.10 -25.98 -18.90
C THR A 159 -0.66 -27.31 -19.40
N LEU A 160 0.19 -28.30 -19.67
CA LEU A 160 -0.24 -29.62 -20.11
C LEU A 160 -1.03 -30.37 -19.02
N ASN A 161 -0.59 -30.28 -17.76
CA ASN A 161 -1.31 -30.84 -16.63
C ASN A 161 -2.68 -30.18 -16.46
N HIS A 162 -2.76 -28.86 -16.56
CA HIS A 162 -4.03 -28.13 -16.51
C HIS A 162 -4.95 -28.50 -17.68
N LEU A 163 -4.42 -28.68 -18.89
CA LEU A 163 -5.20 -29.13 -20.04
C LEU A 163 -5.74 -30.55 -19.84
N HIS A 164 -4.91 -31.46 -19.33
CA HIS A 164 -5.32 -32.81 -18.98
C HIS A 164 -6.43 -32.81 -17.91
N MET A 165 -6.27 -32.00 -16.86
CA MET A 165 -7.30 -31.80 -15.83
C MET A 165 -8.60 -31.24 -16.41
N LEU A 166 -8.53 -30.29 -17.35
CA LEU A 166 -9.70 -29.71 -17.99
C LEU A 166 -10.46 -30.75 -18.82
N VAL A 167 -9.76 -31.51 -19.68
CA VAL A 167 -10.37 -32.54 -20.54
C VAL A 167 -11.00 -33.66 -19.72
N GLY A 168 -10.23 -34.30 -18.83
CA GLY A 168 -10.76 -35.38 -17.99
C GLY A 168 -11.79 -34.88 -16.96
N GLY A 169 -11.63 -33.64 -16.52
CA GLY A 169 -12.55 -32.97 -15.61
C GLY A 169 -13.93 -32.74 -16.21
N VAL A 170 -14.00 -32.26 -17.45
CA VAL A 170 -15.27 -32.03 -18.17
C VAL A 170 -16.05 -33.34 -18.34
N GLU A 171 -15.38 -34.42 -18.76
CA GLU A 171 -16.01 -35.74 -18.89
C GLU A 171 -16.52 -36.27 -17.54
N ASN A 172 -15.73 -36.12 -16.48
CA ASN A 172 -16.13 -36.54 -15.15
C ASN A 172 -17.31 -35.73 -14.61
N LEU A 173 -17.29 -34.40 -14.77
CA LEU A 173 -18.38 -33.51 -14.35
C LEU A 173 -19.68 -33.87 -15.05
N LYS A 174 -19.64 -34.11 -16.36
CA LYS A 174 -20.83 -34.52 -17.12
C LYS A 174 -21.46 -35.79 -16.55
N ARG A 175 -20.64 -36.81 -16.29
CA ARG A 175 -21.08 -38.07 -15.68
C ARG A 175 -21.66 -37.89 -14.26
N LEU A 176 -21.05 -37.03 -13.44
CA LEU A 176 -21.53 -36.75 -12.08
C LEU A 176 -22.84 -35.95 -12.10
N ALA A 177 -22.98 -35.00 -13.02
CA ALA A 177 -24.20 -34.22 -13.24
C ALA A 177 -25.37 -35.12 -13.64
N GLU A 178 -25.18 -36.02 -14.61
CA GLU A 178 -26.18 -36.99 -15.07
C GLU A 178 -26.70 -37.88 -13.92
N ARG A 179 -25.83 -38.25 -12.98
CA ARG A 179 -26.17 -39.08 -11.81
C ARG A 179 -26.75 -38.28 -10.64
N ARG A 180 -26.81 -36.95 -10.74
CA ARG A 180 -27.27 -36.03 -9.68
C ARG A 180 -26.48 -36.17 -8.37
N GLN A 181 -25.18 -36.48 -8.46
CA GLN A 181 -24.30 -36.65 -7.29
C GLN A 181 -23.69 -35.31 -6.86
N TYR A 182 -24.51 -34.36 -6.40
CA TYR A 182 -24.08 -32.99 -6.12
C TYR A 182 -22.90 -32.89 -5.14
N GLY A 183 -22.81 -33.77 -4.13
CA GLY A 183 -21.71 -33.76 -3.16
C GLY A 183 -20.34 -34.06 -3.79
N GLU A 184 -20.31 -34.88 -4.85
CA GLU A 184 -19.08 -35.20 -5.58
C GLU A 184 -18.76 -34.19 -6.69
N VAL A 185 -19.75 -33.38 -7.12
CA VAL A 185 -19.59 -32.36 -8.17
C VAL A 185 -18.80 -31.14 -7.67
N LEU A 186 -18.93 -30.79 -6.38
CA LEU A 186 -18.41 -29.53 -5.84
C LEU A 186 -16.90 -29.31 -6.09
N ASN A 187 -16.06 -30.23 -5.62
CA ASN A 187 -14.60 -30.06 -5.71
C ASN A 187 -14.09 -30.09 -7.16
N PRO A 188 -14.51 -31.06 -8.02
CA PRO A 188 -14.14 -31.04 -9.43
C PRO A 188 -14.61 -29.77 -10.15
N LEU A 189 -15.82 -29.27 -9.85
CA LEU A 189 -16.34 -28.07 -10.47
C LEU A 189 -15.50 -26.84 -10.13
N GLN A 190 -15.14 -26.64 -8.85
CA GLN A 190 -14.26 -25.55 -8.42
C GLN A 190 -12.90 -25.61 -9.13
N ALA A 191 -12.26 -26.79 -9.12
CA ALA A 191 -10.96 -26.98 -9.76
C ALA A 191 -11.01 -26.68 -11.26
N ILE A 192 -12.07 -27.11 -11.95
CA ILE A 192 -12.24 -26.89 -13.38
C ILE A 192 -12.55 -25.42 -13.70
N ILE A 193 -13.32 -24.73 -12.87
CA ILE A 193 -13.57 -23.29 -13.03
C ILE A 193 -12.26 -22.50 -12.89
N GLU A 194 -11.45 -22.81 -11.87
CA GLU A 194 -10.15 -22.18 -11.66
C GLU A 194 -9.19 -22.44 -12.82
N VAL A 195 -9.10 -23.69 -13.27
CA VAL A 195 -8.27 -24.07 -14.43
C VAL A 195 -8.76 -23.38 -15.70
N ASN A 196 -10.07 -23.34 -15.95
CA ASN A 196 -10.65 -22.68 -17.11
C ASN A 196 -10.36 -21.17 -17.12
N GLN A 197 -10.27 -20.54 -15.94
CA GLN A 197 -9.87 -19.13 -15.83
C GLN A 197 -8.44 -18.89 -16.33
N HIS A 198 -7.50 -19.79 -16.00
CA HIS A 198 -6.12 -19.71 -16.51
C HIS A 198 -6.04 -19.87 -18.03
N PHE A 199 -7.00 -20.58 -18.64
CA PHE A 199 -7.07 -20.78 -20.08
C PHE A 199 -7.76 -19.66 -20.86
N GLN A 200 -8.34 -18.66 -20.20
CA GLN A 200 -8.97 -17.52 -20.87
C GLN A 200 -8.00 -16.78 -21.79
N GLN A 201 -6.73 -16.67 -21.42
CA GLN A 201 -5.69 -16.05 -22.25
C GLN A 201 -5.40 -16.79 -23.57
N TYR A 202 -5.81 -18.06 -23.69
CA TYR A 202 -5.64 -18.87 -24.91
C TYR A 202 -6.96 -19.08 -25.66
N SER A 203 -7.93 -18.19 -25.47
CA SER A 203 -9.26 -18.28 -26.09
C SER A 203 -9.23 -18.24 -27.63
N GLU A 204 -8.13 -17.81 -28.23
CA GLU A 204 -7.90 -17.85 -29.68
C GLU A 204 -7.77 -19.28 -30.22
N ILE A 205 -7.44 -20.26 -29.36
CA ILE A 205 -7.27 -21.66 -29.74
C ILE A 205 -8.66 -22.34 -29.78
N PRO A 206 -9.15 -22.80 -30.95
CA PRO A 206 -10.51 -23.31 -31.09
C PRO A 206 -10.86 -24.49 -30.17
N GLN A 207 -9.90 -25.38 -29.93
CA GLN A 207 -10.08 -26.55 -29.06
C GLN A 207 -10.28 -26.14 -27.59
N ILE A 208 -9.55 -25.13 -27.13
CA ILE A 208 -9.68 -24.59 -25.77
C ILE A 208 -11.01 -23.84 -25.63
N GLN A 209 -11.41 -23.09 -26.65
CA GLN A 209 -12.72 -22.44 -26.68
C GLN A 209 -13.87 -23.46 -26.61
N THR A 210 -13.73 -24.60 -27.31
CA THR A 210 -14.70 -25.70 -27.25
C THR A 210 -14.80 -26.28 -25.85
N LEU A 211 -13.68 -26.57 -25.19
CA LEU A 211 -13.65 -27.05 -23.80
C LEU A 211 -14.25 -26.04 -22.83
N SER A 212 -13.90 -24.76 -22.97
CA SER A 212 -14.45 -23.69 -22.13
C SER A 212 -15.98 -23.57 -22.29
N SER A 213 -16.46 -23.69 -23.53
CA SER A 213 -17.90 -23.71 -23.84
C SER A 213 -18.60 -24.91 -23.20
N GLN A 214 -17.97 -26.10 -23.21
CA GLN A 214 -18.51 -27.28 -22.54
C GLN A 214 -18.59 -27.09 -21.01
N VAL A 215 -17.59 -26.46 -20.40
CA VAL A 215 -17.62 -26.12 -18.97
C VAL A 215 -18.77 -25.15 -18.66
N GLN A 216 -18.99 -24.13 -19.48
CA GLN A 216 -20.12 -23.21 -19.32
C GLN A 216 -21.47 -23.90 -19.53
N GLN A 217 -21.56 -24.81 -20.50
CA GLN A 217 -22.75 -25.61 -20.74
C GLN A 217 -23.08 -26.48 -19.52
N ILE A 218 -22.10 -27.20 -18.96
CA ILE A 218 -22.29 -28.02 -17.75
C ILE A 218 -22.74 -27.16 -16.57
N GLN A 219 -22.18 -25.97 -16.37
CA GLN A 219 -22.61 -25.04 -15.32
C GLN A 219 -24.08 -24.63 -15.51
N THR A 220 -24.49 -24.34 -16.74
CA THR A 220 -25.88 -23.95 -17.06
C THR A 220 -26.85 -25.12 -16.88
N GLU A 221 -26.46 -26.32 -17.30
CA GLU A 221 -27.23 -27.55 -17.10
C GLU A 221 -27.39 -27.86 -15.61
N LEU A 222 -26.30 -27.83 -14.83
CA LEU A 222 -26.33 -28.00 -13.38
C LEU A 222 -27.21 -26.94 -12.70
N ALA A 223 -27.09 -25.67 -13.10
CA ALA A 223 -27.93 -24.59 -12.56
C ALA A 223 -29.41 -24.85 -12.79
N THR A 224 -29.79 -25.27 -14.00
CA THR A 224 -31.17 -25.59 -14.37
C THR A 224 -31.67 -26.80 -13.58
N GLN A 225 -30.89 -27.89 -13.59
CA GLN A 225 -31.19 -29.14 -12.90
C GLN A 225 -31.38 -28.95 -11.39
N ILE A 226 -30.46 -28.22 -10.73
CA ILE A 226 -30.57 -27.92 -9.30
C ILE A 226 -31.81 -27.05 -9.04
N THR A 227 -32.07 -26.04 -9.88
CA THR A 227 -33.25 -25.18 -9.71
C THR A 227 -34.56 -25.98 -9.80
N GLU A 228 -34.65 -26.93 -10.73
CA GLU A 228 -35.80 -27.84 -10.86
C GLU A 228 -35.94 -28.76 -9.65
N ASP A 229 -34.84 -29.34 -9.17
CA ASP A 229 -34.85 -30.22 -7.98
C ASP A 229 -35.29 -29.47 -6.73
N PHE A 230 -34.83 -28.23 -6.54
CA PHE A 230 -35.31 -27.36 -5.47
C PHE A 230 -36.83 -27.14 -5.56
N ARG A 231 -37.34 -26.85 -6.76
CA ARG A 231 -38.78 -26.66 -6.98
C ARG A 231 -39.57 -27.92 -6.66
N HIS A 232 -39.10 -29.08 -7.10
CA HIS A 232 -39.76 -30.36 -6.82
C HIS A 232 -39.71 -30.75 -5.35
N PHE A 233 -38.62 -30.43 -4.65
CA PHE A 233 -38.47 -30.70 -3.21
C PHE A 233 -39.47 -29.90 -2.37
N PHE A 234 -39.60 -28.60 -2.64
CA PHE A 234 -40.47 -27.69 -1.88
C PHE A 234 -41.91 -27.59 -2.40
N ALA A 235 -42.25 -28.24 -3.52
CA ALA A 235 -43.63 -28.27 -4.01
C ALA A 235 -44.59 -28.92 -2.98
N PRO A 236 -45.85 -28.48 -2.87
CA PRO A 236 -46.87 -29.17 -2.08
C PRO A 236 -47.09 -30.58 -2.64
N SER A 237 -46.94 -31.62 -1.82
CA SER A 237 -47.00 -33.02 -2.28
C SER A 237 -48.43 -33.41 -2.68
N ALA A 238 -48.58 -33.90 -3.92
CA ALA A 238 -49.72 -34.69 -4.36
C ALA A 238 -49.19 -35.97 -5.04
N GLY A 239 -48.39 -36.78 -4.32
CA GLY A 239 -47.90 -38.05 -4.85
C GLY A 239 -46.62 -38.51 -4.16
N GLY A 240 -46.53 -39.81 -3.85
CA GLY A 240 -45.50 -40.43 -3.03
C GLY A 240 -44.06 -40.06 -3.39
N GLY A 241 -43.19 -40.06 -2.37
CA GLY A 241 -41.80 -39.57 -2.38
C GLY A 241 -40.79 -40.31 -3.27
N GLN A 242 -41.21 -40.90 -4.38
CA GLN A 242 -40.31 -41.43 -5.41
C GLN A 242 -39.81 -40.27 -6.28
N GLY A 243 -38.50 -39.99 -6.23
CA GLY A 243 -37.85 -38.97 -7.06
C GLY A 243 -37.62 -37.61 -6.42
N ARG A 244 -37.95 -37.42 -5.13
CA ARG A 244 -37.54 -36.22 -4.39
C ARG A 244 -36.11 -36.36 -3.89
N MET A 245 -35.32 -35.28 -4.02
CA MET A 245 -34.00 -35.21 -3.43
C MET A 245 -34.05 -35.37 -1.91
N THR A 246 -33.02 -35.99 -1.34
CA THR A 246 -32.85 -36.08 0.11
C THR A 246 -32.36 -34.75 0.69
N ILE A 247 -32.50 -34.56 2.01
CA ILE A 247 -31.98 -33.37 2.71
C ILE A 247 -30.46 -33.23 2.52
N THR A 248 -29.72 -34.35 2.52
CA THR A 248 -28.27 -34.34 2.27
C THR A 248 -27.96 -33.85 0.85
N GLN A 249 -28.68 -34.36 -0.16
CA GLN A 249 -28.51 -33.91 -1.54
C GLN A 249 -28.88 -32.43 -1.71
N LEU A 250 -29.87 -31.93 -0.96
CA LEU A 250 -30.24 -30.51 -0.96
C LEU A 250 -29.11 -29.65 -0.40
N LYS A 251 -28.52 -30.07 0.73
CA LYS A 251 -27.36 -29.40 1.32
C LYS A 251 -26.18 -29.37 0.35
N ASP A 252 -25.87 -30.50 -0.29
CA ASP A 252 -24.80 -30.60 -1.27
C ASP A 252 -25.07 -29.71 -2.49
N ALA A 253 -26.31 -29.68 -2.98
CA ALA A 253 -26.72 -28.81 -4.07
C ALA A 253 -26.58 -27.32 -3.71
N CYS A 254 -26.88 -26.91 -2.46
CA CYS A 254 -26.61 -25.54 -2.00
C CYS A 254 -25.12 -25.18 -2.11
N GLN A 255 -24.23 -26.10 -1.76
CA GLN A 255 -22.77 -25.87 -1.87
C GLN A 255 -22.36 -25.70 -3.33
N VAL A 256 -22.90 -26.51 -4.25
CA VAL A 256 -22.65 -26.38 -5.69
C VAL A 256 -23.17 -25.03 -6.21
N VAL A 257 -24.36 -24.59 -5.78
CA VAL A 257 -24.93 -23.28 -6.16
C VAL A 257 -24.08 -22.11 -5.67
N SER A 258 -23.41 -22.22 -4.53
CA SER A 258 -22.49 -21.19 -4.04
C SER A 258 -21.26 -21.00 -4.96
N VAL A 259 -20.89 -22.02 -5.72
CA VAL A 259 -19.75 -22.00 -6.67
C VAL A 259 -20.19 -21.58 -8.08
N LEU A 260 -21.43 -21.91 -8.46
CA LEU A 260 -22.02 -21.47 -9.71
C LEU A 260 -22.17 -19.94 -9.77
N ASP A 261 -22.50 -19.46 -10.96
CA ASP A 261 -22.72 -18.03 -11.22
C ASP A 261 -23.71 -17.40 -10.24
N LYS A 262 -23.35 -16.22 -9.71
CA LYS A 262 -24.18 -15.38 -8.83
C LYS A 262 -25.66 -15.24 -9.24
N PRO A 263 -26.03 -15.04 -10.53
CA PRO A 263 -27.43 -14.99 -10.94
C PRO A 263 -28.24 -16.23 -10.58
N VAL A 264 -27.64 -17.43 -10.59
CA VAL A 264 -28.31 -18.69 -10.25
C VAL A 264 -28.73 -18.67 -8.78
N LYS A 265 -27.78 -18.38 -7.87
CA LYS A 265 -28.05 -18.20 -6.43
C LYS A 265 -29.15 -17.17 -6.22
N ARG A 266 -29.05 -15.99 -6.84
CA ARG A 266 -30.06 -14.92 -6.71
C ARG A 266 -31.45 -15.35 -7.16
N ASN A 267 -31.57 -16.09 -8.26
CA ASN A 267 -32.84 -16.57 -8.77
C ASN A 267 -33.48 -17.61 -7.85
N ILE A 268 -32.70 -18.57 -7.35
CA ILE A 268 -33.16 -19.58 -6.38
C ILE A 268 -33.63 -18.90 -5.09
N LEU A 269 -32.82 -17.98 -4.54
CA LEU A 269 -33.17 -17.23 -3.33
C LEU A 269 -34.47 -16.44 -3.52
N LYS A 270 -34.59 -15.68 -4.61
CA LYS A 270 -35.80 -14.90 -4.90
C LYS A 270 -37.03 -15.79 -4.97
N TRP A 271 -36.95 -16.91 -5.70
CA TRP A 271 -38.06 -17.87 -5.79
C TRP A 271 -38.41 -18.47 -4.42
N TYR A 272 -37.40 -18.91 -3.67
CA TYR A 272 -37.61 -19.57 -2.38
C TYR A 272 -38.21 -18.62 -1.33
N ILE A 273 -37.71 -17.40 -1.22
CA ILE A 273 -38.26 -16.38 -0.31
C ILE A 273 -39.71 -16.06 -0.68
N ASN A 274 -40.02 -15.93 -1.97
CA ASN A 274 -41.40 -15.73 -2.42
C ASN A 274 -42.30 -16.91 -2.07
N LEU A 275 -41.77 -18.15 -2.13
CA LEU A 275 -42.50 -19.35 -1.71
C LEU A 275 -42.80 -19.32 -0.21
N GLN A 276 -41.81 -18.99 0.63
CA GLN A 276 -41.97 -18.89 2.09
C GLN A 276 -43.03 -17.86 2.49
N LEU A 277 -43.14 -16.75 1.75
CA LEU A 277 -44.06 -15.65 2.05
C LEU A 277 -45.43 -15.77 1.34
N GLN A 278 -45.69 -16.83 0.56
CA GLN A 278 -47.00 -17.00 -0.11
C GLN A 278 -48.15 -17.04 0.89
N GLU A 279 -48.01 -17.81 1.97
CA GLU A 279 -49.05 -17.93 3.00
C GLU A 279 -49.32 -16.58 3.67
N TYR A 280 -48.27 -15.81 3.96
CA TYR A 280 -48.38 -14.47 4.54
C TYR A 280 -49.21 -13.53 3.65
N ILE A 281 -48.91 -13.51 2.35
CA ILE A 281 -49.62 -12.64 1.38
C ILE A 281 -51.11 -12.98 1.35
N GLN A 282 -51.47 -14.27 1.40
CA GLN A 282 -52.87 -14.70 1.39
C GLN A 282 -53.58 -14.38 2.71
N LEU A 283 -52.93 -14.66 3.85
CA LEU A 283 -53.50 -14.44 5.18
C LEU A 283 -53.78 -12.95 5.45
N PHE A 284 -52.89 -12.07 5.01
CA PHE A 284 -52.97 -10.63 5.29
C PHE A 284 -53.28 -9.77 4.06
N HIS A 285 -53.95 -10.37 3.06
CA HIS A 285 -54.49 -9.66 1.92
C HIS A 285 -55.45 -8.55 2.37
N GLU A 286 -55.52 -7.44 1.63
CA GLU A 286 -56.35 -6.26 1.94
C GLU A 286 -57.85 -6.50 2.22
N ASN A 287 -58.38 -7.66 1.81
CA ASN A 287 -59.78 -8.03 1.99
C ASN A 287 -60.03 -8.82 3.29
N GLN A 288 -58.98 -9.19 4.01
CA GLN A 288 -59.07 -9.95 5.26
C GLN A 288 -59.11 -9.01 6.46
N ASP A 289 -60.01 -9.23 7.42
CA ASP A 289 -60.10 -8.42 8.65
C ASP A 289 -58.88 -8.52 9.56
N ILE A 290 -58.02 -9.52 9.35
CA ILE A 290 -56.76 -9.67 10.08
C ILE A 290 -55.67 -8.73 9.54
N ALA A 291 -55.87 -8.17 8.34
CA ALA A 291 -54.91 -7.31 7.66
C ALA A 291 -54.90 -5.87 8.18
N TRP A 292 -55.95 -5.46 8.91
CA TRP A 292 -56.12 -4.10 9.42
C TRP A 292 -55.16 -3.75 10.57
N LEU A 293 -54.97 -2.44 10.80
CA LEU A 293 -53.97 -1.89 11.73
C LEU A 293 -54.18 -2.33 13.19
N ASP A 294 -55.41 -2.64 13.59
CA ASP A 294 -55.75 -3.09 14.95
C ASP A 294 -55.07 -4.42 15.32
N LYS A 295 -54.72 -5.22 14.32
CA LYS A 295 -54.08 -6.54 14.44
C LYS A 295 -52.68 -6.58 13.81
N ILE A 296 -52.01 -5.43 13.69
CA ILE A 296 -50.66 -5.34 13.09
C ILE A 296 -49.64 -6.22 13.84
N ASP A 297 -49.82 -6.41 15.14
CA ASP A 297 -49.03 -7.32 15.98
C ASP A 297 -49.06 -8.77 15.48
N LYS A 298 -50.17 -9.21 14.87
CA LYS A 298 -50.28 -10.55 14.27
C LYS A 298 -49.36 -10.74 13.08
N ARG A 299 -49.09 -9.70 12.28
CA ARG A 299 -48.11 -9.76 11.17
C ARG A 299 -46.71 -10.05 11.72
N TYR A 300 -46.32 -9.34 12.78
CA TYR A 300 -45.01 -9.50 13.42
C TYR A 300 -44.90 -10.83 14.17
N ALA A 301 -45.96 -11.29 14.81
CA ALA A 301 -45.99 -12.60 15.44
C ALA A 301 -45.89 -13.73 14.40
N TRP A 302 -46.53 -13.57 13.23
CA TRP A 302 -46.46 -14.53 12.14
C TRP A 302 -45.01 -14.72 11.66
N VAL A 303 -44.31 -13.63 11.31
CA VAL A 303 -42.93 -13.75 10.80
C VAL A 303 -41.97 -14.29 11.86
N LYS A 304 -42.16 -13.93 13.14
CA LYS A 304 -41.35 -14.50 14.23
C LYS A 304 -41.51 -16.01 14.32
N ARG A 305 -42.76 -16.51 14.29
CA ARG A 305 -43.04 -17.95 14.33
C ARG A 305 -42.50 -18.64 13.08
N HIS A 306 -42.75 -18.06 11.91
CA HIS A 306 -42.29 -18.61 10.64
C HIS A 306 -40.76 -18.74 10.57
N LEU A 307 -40.03 -17.74 11.06
CA LEU A 307 -38.56 -17.79 11.12
C LEU A 307 -38.07 -18.88 12.08
N LEU A 308 -38.71 -19.06 13.24
CA LEU A 308 -38.36 -20.15 14.17
C LEU A 308 -38.61 -21.52 13.53
N ASP A 309 -39.77 -21.73 12.93
CA ASP A 309 -40.13 -22.98 12.25
C ASP A 309 -39.18 -23.28 11.07
N PHE A 310 -38.75 -22.23 10.35
CA PHE A 310 -37.77 -22.34 9.28
C PHE A 310 -36.38 -22.72 9.80
N GLU A 311 -35.89 -22.03 10.83
CA GLU A 311 -34.56 -22.28 11.41
C GLU A 311 -34.46 -23.69 11.99
N GLU A 312 -35.53 -24.19 12.62
CA GLU A 312 -35.60 -25.56 13.13
C GLU A 312 -35.54 -26.61 12.01
N LYS A 313 -36.26 -26.40 10.90
CA LYS A 313 -36.37 -27.39 9.82
C LYS A 313 -35.23 -27.34 8.81
N TYR A 314 -34.76 -26.14 8.48
CA TYR A 314 -33.86 -25.91 7.33
C TYR A 314 -32.59 -25.10 7.68
N GLY A 315 -32.44 -24.63 8.93
CA GLY A 315 -31.33 -23.77 9.32
C GLY A 315 -29.93 -24.37 9.10
N THR A 316 -29.79 -25.70 9.09
CA THR A 316 -28.51 -26.40 8.89
C THR A 316 -28.24 -26.81 7.43
N ILE A 317 -29.23 -26.63 6.55
CA ILE A 317 -29.18 -27.07 5.15
C ILE A 317 -28.60 -25.97 4.26
N PHE A 318 -29.01 -24.73 4.50
CA PHE A 318 -28.51 -23.58 3.77
C PHE A 318 -27.17 -23.09 4.35
N PRO A 319 -26.22 -22.68 3.49
CA PRO A 319 -25.00 -22.01 3.95
C PRO A 319 -25.33 -20.73 4.72
N GLN A 320 -24.56 -20.44 5.77
CA GLN A 320 -24.81 -19.28 6.64
C GLN A 320 -24.68 -17.95 5.88
N ASP A 321 -23.75 -17.86 4.93
CA ASP A 321 -23.54 -16.69 4.07
C ASP A 321 -24.73 -16.37 3.14
N TRP A 322 -25.72 -17.26 3.04
CA TRP A 322 -26.94 -16.99 2.28
C TRP A 322 -27.90 -16.10 3.06
N GLU A 323 -27.78 -16.03 4.39
CA GLU A 323 -28.56 -15.16 5.28
C GLU A 323 -30.08 -15.24 5.02
N ILE A 324 -30.59 -16.47 4.86
CA ILE A 324 -31.99 -16.71 4.44
C ILE A 324 -33.01 -16.06 5.38
N SER A 325 -32.80 -16.18 6.71
CA SER A 325 -33.67 -15.57 7.72
C SER A 325 -33.73 -14.04 7.57
N GLU A 326 -32.58 -13.41 7.31
CA GLU A 326 -32.51 -11.96 7.06
C GLU A 326 -33.26 -11.60 5.77
N ARG A 327 -33.03 -12.33 4.68
CA ARG A 327 -33.69 -12.08 3.39
C ARG A 327 -35.21 -12.26 3.43
N ILE A 328 -35.70 -13.28 4.12
CA ILE A 328 -37.14 -13.47 4.36
C ILE A 328 -37.70 -12.26 5.12
N THR A 329 -36.99 -11.80 6.15
CA THR A 329 -37.41 -10.67 6.98
C THR A 329 -37.46 -9.37 6.16
N VAL A 330 -36.44 -9.10 5.35
CA VAL A 330 -36.41 -7.88 4.52
C VAL A 330 -37.54 -7.90 3.49
N GLN A 331 -37.77 -9.02 2.81
CA GLN A 331 -38.87 -9.13 1.86
C GLN A 331 -40.23 -9.04 2.55
N PHE A 332 -40.39 -9.63 3.74
CA PHE A 332 -41.58 -9.45 4.58
C PHE A 332 -41.82 -7.97 4.92
N CYS A 333 -40.79 -7.22 5.30
CA CYS A 333 -40.91 -5.79 5.59
C CYS A 333 -41.35 -5.00 4.35
N ALA A 334 -40.75 -5.29 3.19
CA ALA A 334 -41.12 -4.65 1.93
C ALA A 334 -42.59 -4.89 1.56
N ILE A 335 -43.05 -6.15 1.59
CA ILE A 335 -44.45 -6.51 1.33
C ILE A 335 -45.37 -5.86 2.35
N THR A 336 -45.03 -5.92 3.63
CA THR A 336 -45.85 -5.34 4.71
C THR A 336 -46.01 -3.84 4.53
N ARG A 337 -44.93 -3.12 4.21
CA ARG A 337 -44.99 -1.68 3.92
C ARG A 337 -45.94 -1.39 2.77
N GLU A 338 -45.82 -2.13 1.66
CA GLU A 338 -46.65 -1.92 0.48
C GLU A 338 -48.13 -2.18 0.78
N GLU A 339 -48.45 -3.30 1.44
CA GLU A 339 -49.83 -3.67 1.77
C GLU A 339 -50.44 -2.72 2.81
N LEU A 340 -49.70 -2.31 3.84
CA LEU A 340 -50.17 -1.30 4.79
C LEU A 340 -50.43 0.05 4.10
N THR A 341 -49.56 0.45 3.16
CA THR A 341 -49.77 1.69 2.38
C THR A 341 -51.09 1.63 1.62
N LYS A 342 -51.40 0.52 0.95
CA LYS A 342 -52.66 0.33 0.20
C LYS A 342 -53.88 0.34 1.13
N ILE A 343 -53.81 -0.43 2.22
CA ILE A 343 -54.91 -0.60 3.17
C ILE A 343 -55.26 0.72 3.87
N MET A 344 -54.24 1.48 4.32
CA MET A 344 -54.43 2.80 4.94
C MET A 344 -54.99 3.83 3.96
N ALA A 345 -54.55 3.80 2.69
CA ALA A 345 -55.06 4.70 1.66
C ALA A 345 -56.56 4.47 1.40
N ARG A 346 -56.98 3.20 1.38
CA ARG A 346 -58.37 2.80 1.12
C ARG A 346 -59.32 3.09 2.28
N ARG A 347 -58.88 2.91 3.53
CA ARG A 347 -59.70 3.04 4.74
C ARG A 347 -59.29 4.23 5.61
N ARG A 348 -58.83 5.33 5.00
CA ARG A 348 -58.32 6.51 5.71
C ARG A 348 -59.32 7.08 6.73
N THR A 349 -60.61 7.06 6.44
CA THR A 349 -61.67 7.57 7.32
C THR A 349 -61.91 6.72 8.57
N GLU A 350 -61.50 5.45 8.55
CA GLU A 350 -61.62 4.52 9.69
C GLU A 350 -60.43 4.63 10.66
N MET A 351 -59.43 5.46 10.35
CA MET A 351 -58.23 5.64 11.16
C MET A 351 -58.42 6.75 12.18
N ASP A 352 -58.26 6.42 13.45
CA ASP A 352 -58.12 7.40 14.53
C ASP A 352 -56.68 7.48 15.03
N VAL A 353 -56.39 8.51 15.82
CA VAL A 353 -55.05 8.81 16.32
C VAL A 353 -54.53 7.69 17.22
N LYS A 354 -55.41 7.07 18.02
CA LYS A 354 -55.02 6.00 18.95
C LYS A 354 -54.60 4.75 18.18
N LEU A 355 -55.33 4.37 17.14
CA LEU A 355 -55.01 3.25 16.27
C LEU A 355 -53.71 3.51 15.50
N LEU A 356 -53.53 4.72 14.97
CA LEU A 356 -52.32 5.10 14.25
C LEU A 356 -51.08 5.05 15.17
N LEU A 357 -51.15 5.66 16.35
CA LEU A 357 -50.05 5.64 17.33
C LEU A 357 -49.77 4.21 17.82
N PHE A 358 -50.80 3.40 18.04
CA PHE A 358 -50.64 1.98 18.37
C PHE A 358 -49.85 1.25 17.27
N ALA A 359 -50.22 1.44 16.00
CA ALA A 359 -49.56 0.78 14.88
C ALA A 359 -48.10 1.25 14.71
N ILE A 360 -47.85 2.56 14.81
CA ILE A 360 -46.49 3.14 14.76
C ILE A 360 -45.62 2.56 15.89
N GLN A 361 -46.11 2.57 17.13
CA GLN A 361 -45.35 2.07 18.27
C GLN A 361 -45.03 0.57 18.13
N LYS A 362 -46.00 -0.25 17.70
CA LYS A 362 -45.78 -1.68 17.49
C LYS A 362 -44.78 -1.94 16.36
N THR A 363 -44.86 -1.16 15.28
CA THR A 363 -43.91 -1.24 14.15
C THR A 363 -42.50 -0.86 14.59
N ALA A 364 -42.34 0.27 15.28
CA ALA A 364 -41.04 0.74 15.75
C ALA A 364 -40.37 -0.26 16.70
N ASN A 365 -41.13 -0.85 17.64
CA ASN A 365 -40.63 -1.88 18.54
C ASN A 365 -40.19 -3.14 17.79
N PHE A 366 -40.91 -3.50 16.72
CA PHE A 366 -40.56 -4.64 15.88
C PHE A 366 -39.29 -4.37 15.07
N GLU A 367 -39.18 -3.21 14.41
CA GLU A 367 -37.99 -2.81 13.65
C GLU A 367 -36.75 -2.74 14.52
N GLN A 368 -36.84 -2.20 15.74
CA GLN A 368 -35.74 -2.20 16.72
C GLN A 368 -35.30 -3.62 17.10
N LEU A 369 -36.23 -4.57 17.16
CA LEU A 369 -35.90 -5.97 17.41
C LEU A 369 -35.17 -6.59 16.22
N LEU A 370 -35.58 -6.27 14.99
CA LEU A 370 -34.91 -6.74 13.78
C LEU A 370 -33.49 -6.18 13.68
N ASP A 371 -33.33 -4.90 13.97
CA ASP A 371 -32.04 -4.20 13.94
C ASP A 371 -31.02 -4.78 14.92
N LYS A 372 -31.49 -5.26 16.08
CA LYS A 372 -30.65 -5.97 17.05
C LYS A 372 -30.35 -7.42 16.64
N ARG A 373 -31.23 -8.05 15.85
CA ARG A 373 -31.11 -9.47 15.47
C ARG A 373 -30.22 -9.67 14.25
N PHE A 374 -30.28 -8.76 13.28
CA PHE A 374 -29.65 -8.92 11.98
C PHE A 374 -28.53 -7.90 11.75
N GLN A 375 -27.53 -8.27 10.96
CA GLN A 375 -26.36 -7.44 10.70
C GLN A 375 -26.57 -6.41 9.57
N GLY A 376 -27.66 -6.54 8.79
CA GLY A 376 -27.98 -5.66 7.66
C GLY A 376 -27.25 -6.00 6.37
N SER A 377 -26.60 -7.17 6.30
CA SER A 377 -25.84 -7.64 5.13
C SER A 377 -26.66 -7.66 3.85
N THR A 378 -27.93 -8.07 3.95
CA THR A 378 -28.87 -8.19 2.82
C THR A 378 -29.27 -6.81 2.31
N LEU A 379 -29.44 -5.84 3.21
CA LEU A 379 -29.78 -4.47 2.86
C LEU A 379 -28.61 -3.78 2.12
N THR A 380 -27.37 -4.03 2.55
CA THR A 380 -26.16 -3.55 1.87
C THR A 380 -26.10 -4.06 0.43
N GLU A 381 -26.32 -5.37 0.23
CA GLU A 381 -26.28 -5.99 -1.10
C GLU A 381 -27.36 -5.40 -2.03
N MET A 382 -28.57 -5.17 -1.53
CA MET A 382 -29.64 -4.55 -2.33
C MET A 382 -29.31 -3.12 -2.71
N LYS A 383 -28.74 -2.31 -1.81
CA LYS A 383 -28.29 -0.95 -2.13
C LYS A 383 -27.22 -0.94 -3.22
N ALA A 384 -26.22 -1.82 -3.10
CA ALA A 384 -25.15 -1.97 -4.11
C ALA A 384 -25.72 -2.37 -5.49
N SER A 385 -26.73 -3.23 -5.50
CA SER A 385 -27.40 -3.66 -6.76
C SER A 385 -28.30 -2.59 -7.39
N ALA A 386 -28.77 -1.61 -6.60
CA ALA A 386 -29.68 -0.55 -7.05
C ALA A 386 -28.95 0.67 -7.65
N GLY A 387 -27.62 0.61 -7.80
CA GLY A 387 -26.83 1.68 -8.41
C GLY A 387 -26.76 2.95 -7.57
N GLY A 388 -26.99 2.87 -6.26
CA GLY A 388 -26.80 3.98 -5.33
C GLY A 388 -25.32 4.38 -5.32
N GLY A 389 -25.00 5.53 -5.92
CA GLY A 389 -23.66 6.10 -5.89
C GLY A 389 -23.25 6.40 -4.45
N GLU A 390 -22.01 6.07 -4.12
CA GLU A 390 -21.38 6.30 -2.82
C GLU A 390 -21.50 7.78 -2.44
N GLY A 391 -22.49 8.08 -1.60
CA GLY A 391 -22.67 9.40 -1.02
C GLY A 391 -21.82 9.52 0.25
N PRO A 392 -21.41 10.73 0.66
CA PRO A 392 -20.57 10.91 1.87
C PRO A 392 -21.24 10.51 3.20
N ASP A 393 -22.51 10.07 3.21
CA ASP A 393 -23.26 9.59 4.39
C ASP A 393 -23.39 8.04 4.43
N ASP A 394 -22.74 7.30 3.52
CA ASP A 394 -22.83 5.82 3.40
C ASP A 394 -22.07 5.03 4.48
N GLN A 395 -21.51 5.69 5.50
CA GLN A 395 -20.84 5.00 6.61
C GLN A 395 -21.80 4.43 7.67
N LYS A 396 -23.10 4.75 7.61
CA LYS A 396 -24.09 4.14 8.50
C LYS A 396 -24.49 2.77 7.97
N GLN A 397 -24.26 1.75 8.80
CA GLN A 397 -24.78 0.39 8.56
C GLN A 397 -26.25 0.46 8.20
N PRO A 398 -26.69 -0.21 7.12
CA PRO A 398 -28.08 -0.18 6.73
C PRO A 398 -28.94 -0.77 7.84
N THR A 399 -29.89 0.04 8.28
CA THR A 399 -30.68 -0.19 9.49
C THR A 399 -32.03 -0.80 9.12
N PHE A 400 -32.59 -1.64 9.99
CA PHE A 400 -33.96 -2.14 9.85
C PHE A 400 -35.02 -1.11 10.28
N ILE A 401 -34.58 -0.01 10.89
CA ILE A 401 -35.42 1.12 11.29
C ILE A 401 -36.01 1.79 10.05
N ASP A 402 -37.31 2.08 10.12
CA ASP A 402 -38.11 2.78 9.10
C ASP A 402 -38.36 1.97 7.80
N LEU A 403 -38.05 0.67 7.77
CA LEU A 403 -38.33 -0.18 6.61
C LEU A 403 -39.84 -0.36 6.35
N ILE A 404 -40.63 -0.48 7.40
CA ILE A 404 -42.10 -0.49 7.39
C ILE A 404 -42.61 0.87 7.82
N GLY A 405 -42.00 1.48 8.85
CA GLY A 405 -42.40 2.75 9.48
C GLY A 405 -42.66 3.89 8.48
N GLN A 406 -41.94 3.91 7.36
CA GLN A 406 -42.08 4.91 6.32
C GLN A 406 -43.51 5.04 5.78
N CYS A 407 -44.31 3.96 5.77
CA CYS A 407 -45.70 4.03 5.27
C CYS A 407 -46.63 4.89 6.13
N PHE A 408 -46.32 5.08 7.42
CA PHE A 408 -47.16 5.90 8.32
C PHE A 408 -46.94 7.40 8.17
N LYS A 409 -45.80 7.82 7.59
CA LYS A 409 -45.44 9.25 7.48
C LYS A 409 -46.47 10.07 6.73
N ALA A 410 -47.13 9.49 5.74
CA ALA A 410 -48.17 10.14 4.95
C ALA A 410 -49.48 10.39 5.72
N TYR A 411 -49.63 9.81 6.93
CA TYR A 411 -50.85 9.86 7.74
C TYR A 411 -50.63 10.55 9.11
N LEU A 412 -49.46 11.18 9.32
CA LEU A 412 -49.17 11.91 10.56
C LEU A 412 -50.01 13.18 10.73
N ASP A 413 -50.64 13.65 9.66
CA ASP A 413 -51.64 14.73 9.70
C ASP A 413 -52.78 14.40 10.67
N ILE A 414 -53.21 13.14 10.74
CA ILE A 414 -54.24 12.69 11.70
C ILE A 414 -53.81 12.95 13.15
N TYR A 415 -52.52 12.75 13.46
CA TYR A 415 -51.97 13.06 14.77
C TYR A 415 -51.89 14.57 15.01
N THR A 416 -51.37 15.33 14.05
CA THR A 416 -51.30 16.79 14.13
C THR A 416 -52.67 17.42 14.34
N ASP A 417 -53.68 17.03 13.55
CA ASP A 417 -55.06 17.52 13.67
C ASP A 417 -55.68 17.24 15.04
N SER A 418 -55.32 16.11 15.65
CA SER A 418 -55.80 15.77 17.00
C SER A 418 -55.11 16.56 18.08
N ILE A 419 -53.80 16.80 17.97
CA ILE A 419 -53.07 17.66 18.90
C ILE A 419 -53.61 19.09 18.79
N ASP A 420 -53.84 19.59 17.58
CA ASP A 420 -54.43 20.91 17.33
C ASP A 420 -55.84 21.01 17.91
N ARG A 421 -56.69 20.00 17.72
CA ARG A 421 -58.04 19.98 18.33
C ARG A 421 -57.97 19.95 19.86
N SER A 422 -57.13 19.09 20.44
CA SER A 422 -56.97 19.02 21.91
C SER A 422 -56.41 20.32 22.49
N LEU A 423 -55.45 20.95 21.81
CA LEU A 423 -54.89 22.24 22.21
C LEU A 423 -55.91 23.37 22.07
N ALA A 424 -56.72 23.38 21.01
CA ALA A 424 -57.81 24.33 20.83
C ALA A 424 -58.90 24.17 21.92
N GLU A 425 -59.21 22.94 22.32
CA GLU A 425 -60.12 22.66 23.44
C GLU A 425 -59.54 23.14 24.79
N LEU A 426 -58.27 22.86 25.06
CA LEU A 426 -57.56 23.34 26.26
C LEU A 426 -57.51 24.87 26.31
N ILE A 427 -57.19 25.54 25.20
CA ILE A 427 -57.22 27.00 25.10
C ILE A 427 -58.65 27.52 25.27
N GLY A 428 -59.66 26.88 24.68
CA GLY A 428 -61.05 27.25 24.83
C GLY A 428 -61.52 27.17 26.28
N GLN A 429 -61.17 26.10 27.00
CA GLN A 429 -61.41 25.96 28.43
C GLN A 429 -60.68 27.04 29.24
N PHE A 430 -59.42 27.32 28.90
CA PHE A 430 -58.64 28.38 29.53
C PHE A 430 -59.32 29.77 29.37
N VAL A 431 -59.73 30.11 28.16
CA VAL A 431 -60.42 31.38 27.86
C VAL A 431 -61.76 31.49 28.57
N GLN A 432 -62.53 30.41 28.69
CA GLN A 432 -63.82 30.41 29.42
C GLN A 432 -63.64 30.54 30.95
N GLN A 433 -62.55 30.04 31.50
CA GLN A 433 -62.26 30.13 32.94
C GLN A 433 -61.57 31.44 33.34
N THR A 434 -60.94 32.14 32.39
CA THR A 434 -60.27 33.43 32.62
C THR A 434 -61.19 34.55 33.15
N PRO A 435 -62.43 34.77 32.65
CA PRO A 435 -63.32 35.78 33.22
C PRO A 435 -63.79 35.50 34.65
N GLN A 436 -63.70 34.25 35.14
CA GLN A 436 -64.10 33.89 36.51
C GLN A 436 -63.04 34.18 37.57
N GLN A 437 -61.80 34.52 37.18
CA GLN A 437 -60.67 34.79 38.09
C GLN A 437 -60.15 36.25 38.06
N LEU A 438 -60.91 37.19 37.51
CA LEU A 438 -60.54 38.60 37.55
C LEU A 438 -60.72 39.20 38.95
N LEU A 439 -59.65 39.14 39.76
CA LEU A 439 -59.23 40.18 40.71
C LEU A 439 -57.77 39.91 41.11
N PRO A 440 -56.77 40.56 40.47
CA PRO A 440 -55.39 40.47 40.92
C PRO A 440 -55.21 41.37 42.15
N LYS A 441 -54.86 40.77 43.29
CA LYS A 441 -54.19 41.49 44.39
C LYS A 441 -52.73 41.10 44.36
N ASP A 442 -51.90 42.05 43.95
CA ASP A 442 -50.44 42.13 44.09
C ASP A 442 -49.63 40.82 43.99
N GLY A 443 -49.03 40.61 42.82
CA GLY A 443 -48.00 39.58 42.61
C GLY A 443 -48.10 38.99 41.21
N ALA A 444 -46.95 38.66 40.60
CA ALA A 444 -46.88 37.93 39.34
C ALA A 444 -47.67 36.61 39.48
N SER A 445 -48.90 36.62 38.98
CA SER A 445 -49.87 35.54 39.15
C SER A 445 -49.79 34.65 37.93
N VAL A 446 -49.17 33.47 38.06
CA VAL A 446 -49.28 32.42 37.05
C VAL A 446 -50.68 31.83 37.17
N PHE A 447 -51.48 31.85 36.11
CA PHE A 447 -52.81 31.24 36.15
C PHE A 447 -52.65 29.74 36.43
N PRO A 448 -53.46 29.14 37.34
CA PRO A 448 -53.32 27.74 37.72
C PRO A 448 -53.33 26.77 36.53
N ASN A 449 -54.09 27.10 35.49
CA ASN A 449 -54.24 26.27 34.30
C ASN A 449 -53.20 26.54 33.21
N CYS A 450 -52.35 27.57 33.35
CA CYS A 450 -51.21 27.75 32.43
C CYS A 450 -50.23 26.59 32.55
N ALA A 451 -50.04 26.03 33.75
CA ALA A 451 -49.13 24.91 33.97
C ALA A 451 -49.57 23.66 33.18
N GLU A 452 -50.87 23.37 33.11
CA GLU A 452 -51.38 22.23 32.33
C GLU A 452 -51.19 22.43 30.83
N LEU A 453 -51.36 23.66 30.32
CA LEU A 453 -51.09 24.00 28.92
C LEU A 453 -49.58 23.87 28.59
N PHE A 454 -48.69 24.29 29.50
CA PHE A 454 -47.24 24.16 29.36
C PHE A 454 -46.72 22.73 29.51
N VAL A 455 -47.46 21.84 30.18
CA VAL A 455 -47.13 20.42 30.29
C VAL A 455 -47.65 19.63 29.08
N PHE A 456 -48.76 20.09 28.48
CA PHE A 456 -49.34 19.48 27.29
C PHE A 456 -48.58 19.81 26.00
N TYR A 457 -48.12 21.06 25.86
CA TYR A 457 -47.25 21.51 24.77
C TYR A 457 -45.80 21.07 25.00
#